data_AF-A0AAD0WY98-F1
#
_entry.id   AF-A0AAD0WY98-F1
#
_cell.length_a   1.000
_cell.length_b   1.000
_cell.length_c   1.000
_cell.angle_alpha   90.00
_cell.angle_beta   90.00
_cell.angle_gamma   90.00
#
_symmetry.space_group_name_H-M   'P 1'
#
loop_
_entity.id
_entity.type
_entity.pdbx_description
1 polymer ?
#
loop_
_entity_poly.entity_id
_entity_poly.type
_entity_poly.pdbx_seq_one_letter_code
_entity_poly.pdbx_strand_id
1 'polypeptide(L)'
;MKKRILLFFIILVAMSVSYFLYHFYQDDYLPQKVRGHYESEGQKELKPFSNNTPKKKFVPRKQFHEDNEYKRSDDQVVTIEGLPAGELAQLGGEIQKLEMLNLDCEKSINSNLPPSQIIDPINSSYFQNPDEVIMNLKRAVTFYNDVKARQEALRFVERAEYALSSYEQVSATDFGKILRAPLVCRQSNLTIFFESIIELAEEGEFTAIQKENIVGFMTTEIFKSLSNDYLQDNILMHLTLLKGVGLLSGADQSYFTELESIYDELRAVYSSVYEAPETDNLKVVNPGDVYMEYQARQKQSAARSLELIDNYLDIYLQF
;
A
#
# COMPACT_ATOMS: atom_id res chain seq x y z
N MET A 1 51.86 -18.56 3.95
CA MET A 1 50.86 -19.59 4.33
C MET A 1 49.81 -19.07 5.30
N LYS A 2 50.18 -18.53 6.48
CA LYS A 2 49.22 -18.05 7.50
C LYS A 2 48.16 -17.04 7.01
N LYS A 3 48.53 -16.08 6.14
CA LYS A 3 47.58 -15.08 5.58
C LYS A 3 46.51 -15.69 4.64
N ARG A 4 46.85 -16.74 3.89
CA ARG A 4 45.90 -17.41 2.98
C ARG A 4 44.90 -18.27 3.76
N ILE A 5 45.35 -18.89 4.84
CA ILE A 5 44.50 -19.65 5.77
C ILE A 5 43.52 -18.70 6.47
N LEU A 6 43.98 -17.52 6.91
CA LEU A 6 43.12 -16.51 7.51
C LEU A 6 42.06 -16.00 6.53
N LEU A 7 42.44 -15.71 5.28
CA LEU A 7 41.51 -15.26 4.25
C LEU A 7 40.45 -16.32 3.94
N PHE A 8 40.86 -17.59 3.85
CA PHE A 8 39.95 -18.72 3.64
C PHE A 8 38.98 -18.87 4.81
N PHE A 9 39.44 -18.70 6.05
CA PHE A 9 38.59 -18.73 7.25
C PHE A 9 37.58 -17.58 7.26
N ILE A 10 37.98 -16.37 6.88
CA ILE A 10 37.09 -15.21 6.80
C ILE A 10 35.99 -15.43 5.75
N ILE A 11 36.35 -15.95 4.57
CA ILE A 11 35.37 -16.25 3.51
C ILE A 11 34.41 -17.34 3.97
N LEU A 12 34.92 -18.39 4.61
CA LEU A 12 34.10 -19.50 5.08
C LEU A 12 33.14 -19.06 6.20
N VAL A 13 33.59 -18.20 7.13
CA VAL A 13 32.73 -17.58 8.15
C VAL A 13 31.71 -16.64 7.51
N ALA A 14 32.09 -15.81 6.54
CA ALA A 14 31.15 -14.92 5.84
C ALA A 14 30.07 -15.70 5.09
N MET A 15 30.44 -16.76 4.35
CA MET A 15 29.48 -17.64 3.69
C MET A 15 28.59 -18.39 4.68
N SER A 16 29.13 -18.80 5.83
CA SER A 16 28.34 -19.45 6.89
C SER A 16 27.32 -18.50 7.50
N VAL A 17 27.71 -17.25 7.78
CA VAL A 17 26.82 -16.21 8.30
C VAL A 17 25.79 -15.80 7.25
N SER A 18 26.17 -15.65 5.98
CA SER A 18 25.22 -15.38 4.89
C SER A 18 24.24 -16.53 4.68
N TYR A 19 24.69 -17.78 4.77
CA TYR A 19 23.81 -18.96 4.72
C TYR A 19 22.87 -19.02 5.93
N PHE A 20 23.38 -18.70 7.12
CA PHE A 20 22.57 -18.64 8.34
C PHE A 20 21.56 -17.50 8.30
N LEU A 21 21.93 -16.32 7.78
CA LEU A 21 21.02 -15.19 7.58
C LEU A 21 19.99 -15.49 6.48
N TYR A 22 20.41 -16.11 5.38
CA TYR A 22 19.50 -16.57 4.33
C TYR A 22 18.47 -17.57 4.87
N HIS A 23 18.90 -18.55 5.66
CA HIS A 23 18.00 -19.49 6.32
C HIS A 23 17.19 -18.85 7.44
N PHE A 24 17.73 -17.90 8.21
CA PHE A 24 17.00 -17.21 9.27
C PHE A 24 15.89 -16.33 8.68
N TYR A 25 16.16 -15.62 7.58
CA TYR A 25 15.15 -14.87 6.84
C TYR A 25 14.18 -15.77 6.08
N GLN A 26 14.61 -16.91 5.53
CA GLN A 26 13.67 -17.88 4.96
C GLN A 26 12.80 -18.55 6.04
N ASP A 27 13.35 -18.90 7.20
CA ASP A 27 12.68 -19.70 8.23
C ASP A 27 11.73 -18.87 9.12
N ASP A 28 11.96 -17.56 9.27
CA ASP A 28 10.98 -16.63 9.87
C ASP A 28 9.98 -16.10 8.83
N TYR A 29 10.26 -16.27 7.53
CA TYR A 29 9.30 -16.10 6.44
C TYR A 29 8.84 -17.44 5.84
N LEU A 30 8.89 -18.52 6.63
CA LEU A 30 8.30 -19.80 6.25
C LEU A 30 6.81 -19.75 6.57
N PRO A 31 5.92 -19.88 5.57
CA PRO A 31 4.48 -19.92 5.79
C PRO A 31 4.05 -20.98 6.82
N GLN A 32 4.89 -22.00 7.09
CA GLN A 32 4.60 -23.11 8.00
C GLN A 32 4.70 -22.81 9.50
N LYS A 33 5.60 -21.93 9.96
CA LYS A 33 5.65 -21.55 11.39
C LYS A 33 4.56 -20.56 11.74
N VAL A 34 4.30 -19.65 10.81
CA VAL A 34 3.18 -18.73 10.81
C VAL A 34 1.84 -19.52 10.85
N ARG A 35 1.70 -20.63 10.11
CA ARG A 35 0.56 -21.57 10.18
C ARG A 35 0.28 -22.12 11.59
N GLY A 36 1.31 -22.53 12.33
CA GLY A 36 1.13 -23.14 13.66
C GLY A 36 0.59 -22.15 14.72
N HIS A 37 0.92 -20.87 14.58
CA HIS A 37 0.37 -19.81 15.43
C HIS A 37 -1.12 -19.55 15.10
N TYR A 38 -1.49 -19.49 13.82
CA TYR A 38 -2.87 -19.28 13.37
C TYR A 38 -3.83 -20.44 13.67
N GLU A 39 -3.35 -21.69 13.66
CA GLU A 39 -4.15 -22.86 14.05
C GLU A 39 -4.53 -22.86 15.54
N SER A 40 -3.77 -22.15 16.38
CA SER A 40 -4.04 -22.06 17.82
C SER A 40 -5.02 -20.94 18.21
N GLU A 41 -5.04 -19.83 17.46
CA GLU A 41 -5.94 -18.69 17.75
C GLU A 41 -7.29 -18.79 17.03
N GLY A 42 -7.35 -19.40 15.84
CA GLY A 42 -8.57 -19.49 15.00
C GLY A 42 -9.57 -20.60 15.38
N GLN A 43 -9.28 -21.40 16.42
CA GLN A 43 -10.10 -22.57 16.77
C GLN A 43 -11.42 -22.28 17.50
N LYS A 44 -11.78 -21.03 17.76
CA LYS A 44 -13.01 -20.76 18.52
C LYS A 44 -14.33 -20.95 17.75
N GLU A 45 -14.33 -21.02 16.40
CA GLU A 45 -15.61 -21.15 15.66
C GLU A 45 -15.61 -22.08 14.43
N LEU A 46 -14.57 -22.87 14.18
CA LEU A 46 -14.55 -23.80 13.04
C LEU A 46 -14.77 -25.25 13.49
N LYS A 47 -15.90 -25.84 13.06
CA LYS A 47 -16.18 -27.27 13.25
C LYS A 47 -15.02 -28.11 12.70
N PRO A 48 -14.60 -29.19 13.40
CA PRO A 48 -13.51 -30.04 12.94
C PRO A 48 -13.87 -30.69 11.60
N PHE A 49 -12.99 -30.54 10.60
CA PHE A 49 -13.14 -31.13 9.27
C PHE A 49 -12.76 -32.62 9.28
N SER A 50 -13.43 -33.41 8.42
CA SER A 50 -13.12 -34.82 8.20
C SER A 50 -11.85 -35.00 7.35
N ASN A 51 -11.15 -36.12 7.56
CA ASN A 51 -9.82 -36.45 7.02
C ASN A 51 -9.69 -36.48 5.47
N ASN A 52 -10.76 -36.24 4.71
CA ASN A 52 -10.77 -36.30 3.23
C ASN A 52 -10.99 -34.94 2.54
N THR A 53 -11.02 -33.84 3.30
CA THR A 53 -11.13 -32.49 2.72
C THR A 53 -9.71 -31.96 2.46
N PRO A 54 -9.40 -31.41 1.27
CA PRO A 54 -8.12 -30.74 1.05
C PRO A 54 -7.91 -29.70 2.15
N LYS A 55 -6.79 -29.82 2.89
CA LYS A 55 -6.42 -28.82 3.90
C LYS A 55 -6.51 -27.45 3.25
N LYS A 56 -7.27 -26.51 3.84
CA LYS A 56 -7.29 -25.11 3.39
C LYS A 56 -5.84 -24.65 3.22
N LYS A 57 -5.43 -24.39 1.98
CA LYS A 57 -4.09 -23.89 1.65
C LYS A 57 -3.93 -22.40 1.98
N PHE A 58 -5.05 -21.70 2.14
CA PHE A 58 -5.10 -20.29 2.51
C PHE A 58 -5.03 -20.11 4.02
N VAL A 59 -3.99 -19.40 4.46
CA VAL A 59 -4.00 -18.70 5.74
C VAL A 59 -4.61 -17.32 5.43
N PRO A 60 -5.79 -17.00 5.96
CA PRO A 60 -6.28 -15.63 5.92
C PRO A 60 -5.18 -14.74 6.51
N ARG A 61 -4.54 -13.90 5.68
CA ARG A 61 -3.67 -12.87 6.23
C ARG A 61 -4.57 -12.04 7.15
N LYS A 62 -4.22 -11.89 8.44
CA LYS A 62 -4.87 -10.88 9.28
C LYS A 62 -4.87 -9.61 8.41
N GLN A 63 -6.04 -9.09 8.06
CA GLN A 63 -6.09 -7.70 7.66
C GLN A 63 -5.46 -6.98 8.84
N PHE A 64 -4.29 -6.38 8.64
CA PHE A 64 -3.65 -5.51 9.65
C PHE A 64 -4.57 -4.32 10.04
N HIS A 65 -5.78 -4.27 9.48
CA HIS A 65 -6.80 -3.25 9.67
C HIS A 65 -8.20 -3.81 10.01
N GLU A 66 -8.40 -5.14 10.14
CA GLU A 66 -9.67 -5.73 10.68
C GLU A 66 -9.52 -6.27 12.10
N ASP A 67 -8.73 -5.60 12.95
CA ASP A 67 -9.19 -5.59 14.32
C ASP A 67 -10.49 -4.79 14.32
N ASN A 68 -11.62 -5.45 14.60
CA ASN A 68 -12.88 -4.83 15.02
C ASN A 68 -12.67 -3.85 16.21
N GLU A 69 -11.47 -3.86 16.80
CA GLU A 69 -11.00 -3.00 17.87
C GLU A 69 -9.96 -1.94 17.44
N TYR A 70 -9.75 -1.69 16.14
CA TYR A 70 -9.25 -0.37 15.75
C TYR A 70 -10.36 0.62 16.08
N LYS A 71 -10.41 1.03 17.35
CA LYS A 71 -11.03 2.28 17.74
C LYS A 71 -10.31 3.34 16.90
N ARG A 72 -10.90 3.63 15.73
CA ARG A 72 -10.89 4.99 15.18
C ARG A 72 -11.07 5.87 16.41
N SER A 73 -10.14 6.80 16.64
CA SER A 73 -10.27 7.74 17.74
C SER A 73 -11.73 8.14 17.79
N ASP A 74 -12.37 7.92 18.94
CA ASP A 74 -13.83 7.99 19.11
C ASP A 74 -14.40 9.13 18.26
N ASP A 75 -15.63 8.96 17.74
CA ASP A 75 -16.45 9.93 16.98
C ASP A 75 -16.64 11.31 17.66
N GLN A 76 -15.80 11.67 18.65
CA GLN A 76 -15.42 13.04 18.92
C GLN A 76 -14.99 13.68 17.60
N VAL A 77 -15.95 14.39 17.01
CA VAL A 77 -15.77 15.65 16.32
C VAL A 77 -14.29 16.01 16.29
N VAL A 78 -13.64 15.86 15.14
CA VAL A 78 -12.32 16.46 14.91
C VAL A 78 -12.54 17.97 14.92
N THR A 79 -12.84 18.50 16.10
CA THR A 79 -12.73 19.89 16.43
C THR A 79 -11.24 20.10 16.43
N ILE A 80 -10.77 20.82 15.41
CA ILE A 80 -9.44 21.42 15.48
C ILE A 80 -9.56 22.47 16.58
N GLU A 81 -9.26 22.07 17.82
CA GLU A 81 -9.44 22.94 18.99
C GLU A 81 -8.51 24.15 18.86
N GLY A 82 -9.11 25.34 18.81
CA GLY A 82 -8.36 26.60 18.96
C GLY A 82 -7.86 27.27 17.68
N LEU A 83 -8.36 26.92 16.49
CA LEU A 83 -8.04 27.71 15.30
C LEU A 83 -8.68 29.12 15.39
N PRO A 84 -7.91 30.19 15.19
CA PRO A 84 -8.50 31.53 15.02
C PRO A 84 -9.42 31.53 13.79
N ALA A 85 -10.44 32.38 13.79
CA ALA A 85 -11.31 32.58 12.63
C ALA A 85 -10.45 32.86 11.38
N GLY A 86 -10.63 32.11 10.30
CA GLY A 86 -9.78 32.19 9.11
C GLY A 86 -9.82 30.92 8.24
N GLU A 87 -8.89 30.81 7.30
CA GLU A 87 -8.88 29.76 6.27
C GLU A 87 -8.62 28.35 6.84
N LEU A 88 -7.87 28.21 7.93
CA LEU A 88 -7.69 26.91 8.61
C LEU A 88 -9.02 26.37 9.18
N ALA A 89 -9.93 27.24 9.64
CA ALA A 89 -11.24 26.80 10.13
C ALA A 89 -12.11 26.24 9.00
N GLN A 90 -11.92 26.70 7.76
CA GLN A 90 -12.61 26.18 6.58
C GLN A 90 -12.12 24.76 6.23
N LEU A 91 -10.84 24.45 6.49
CA LEU A 91 -10.30 23.09 6.30
C LEU A 91 -11.02 22.07 7.19
N GLY A 92 -11.48 22.44 8.39
CA GLY A 92 -12.19 21.52 9.28
C GLY A 92 -13.42 20.88 8.63
N GLY A 93 -14.22 21.67 7.90
CA GLY A 93 -15.38 21.14 7.16
C GLY A 93 -14.98 20.27 5.96
N GLU A 94 -13.85 20.57 5.33
CA GLU A 94 -13.32 19.77 4.21
C GLU A 94 -12.72 18.45 4.67
N ILE A 95 -12.05 18.43 5.82
CA ILE A 95 -11.54 17.20 6.45
C ILE A 95 -12.69 16.24 6.73
N GLN A 96 -13.78 16.72 7.35
CA GLN A 96 -14.97 15.89 7.60
C GLN A 96 -15.58 15.36 6.30
N LYS A 97 -15.62 16.19 5.25
CA LYS A 97 -16.10 15.75 3.93
C LYS A 97 -15.21 14.64 3.35
N LEU A 98 -13.89 14.77 3.46
CA LEU A 98 -12.94 13.76 3.00
C LEU A 98 -13.05 12.46 3.80
N GLU A 99 -13.28 12.54 5.11
CA GLU A 99 -13.54 11.37 5.95
C GLU A 99 -14.78 10.61 5.47
N MET A 100 -15.90 11.31 5.22
CA MET A 100 -17.10 10.66 4.67
C MET A 100 -16.84 10.03 3.30
N LEU A 101 -16.13 10.74 2.42
CA LEU A 101 -15.77 10.23 1.09
C LEU A 101 -14.83 9.02 1.16
N ASN A 102 -13.93 8.98 2.14
CA ASN A 102 -13.08 7.82 2.42
C ASN A 102 -13.93 6.61 2.80
N LEU A 103 -14.89 6.79 3.71
CA LEU A 103 -15.81 5.72 4.13
C LEU A 103 -16.64 5.18 2.97
N ASP A 104 -17.19 6.07 2.15
CA ASP A 104 -17.95 5.69 0.96
C ASP A 104 -17.08 4.93 -0.05
N CYS A 105 -15.83 5.37 -0.23
CA CYS A 105 -14.86 4.70 -1.08
C CYS A 105 -14.56 3.28 -0.57
N GLU A 106 -14.16 3.14 0.69
CA GLU A 106 -13.85 1.85 1.34
C GLU A 106 -15.04 0.90 1.26
N LYS A 107 -16.24 1.38 1.61
CA LYS A 107 -17.45 0.58 1.53
C LYS A 107 -17.75 0.10 0.11
N SER A 108 -17.57 0.97 -0.88
CA SER A 108 -17.83 0.61 -2.27
C SER A 108 -16.80 -0.40 -2.79
N ILE A 109 -15.51 -0.20 -2.49
CA ILE A 109 -14.46 -1.17 -2.84
C ILE A 109 -14.75 -2.52 -2.19
N ASN A 110 -15.02 -2.55 -0.88
CA ASN A 110 -15.27 -3.79 -0.13
C ASN A 110 -16.54 -4.51 -0.59
N SER A 111 -17.53 -3.77 -1.12
CA SER A 111 -18.73 -4.37 -1.71
C SER A 111 -18.47 -5.02 -3.07
N ASN A 112 -17.50 -4.51 -3.84
CA ASN A 112 -17.12 -5.05 -5.15
C ASN A 112 -15.99 -6.08 -5.09
N LEU A 113 -15.16 -6.04 -4.05
CA LEU A 113 -14.08 -6.99 -3.74
C LEU A 113 -14.24 -7.45 -2.28
N PRO A 114 -15.26 -8.27 -1.96
CA PRO A 114 -15.47 -8.73 -0.60
C PRO A 114 -14.29 -9.60 -0.14
N PRO A 115 -13.71 -9.35 1.05
CA PRO A 115 -12.54 -10.09 1.56
C PRO A 115 -12.71 -11.61 1.49
N SER A 116 -13.90 -12.10 1.85
CA SER A 116 -14.23 -13.53 1.84
C SER A 116 -14.16 -14.21 0.47
N GLN A 117 -14.28 -13.44 -0.62
CA GLN A 117 -14.17 -13.95 -1.99
C GLN A 117 -12.76 -13.75 -2.57
N ILE A 118 -11.95 -12.84 -2.05
CA ILE A 118 -10.64 -12.54 -2.66
C ILE A 118 -9.47 -13.21 -1.93
N ILE A 119 -9.64 -13.56 -0.65
CA ILE A 119 -8.60 -14.15 0.21
C ILE A 119 -8.41 -15.66 -0.06
N ASP A 120 -9.44 -16.36 -0.55
CA ASP A 120 -9.39 -17.80 -0.87
C ASP A 120 -9.79 -18.05 -2.32
N PRO A 121 -8.86 -17.88 -3.29
CA PRO A 121 -9.14 -18.04 -4.70
C PRO A 121 -9.63 -19.45 -5.09
N ILE A 122 -9.30 -20.49 -4.33
CA ILE A 122 -9.74 -21.87 -4.64
C ILE A 122 -11.26 -22.03 -4.47
N ASN A 123 -11.85 -21.33 -3.49
CA ASN A 123 -13.26 -21.49 -3.13
C ASN A 123 -14.14 -20.31 -3.58
N SER A 124 -13.64 -19.46 -4.47
CA SER A 124 -14.28 -18.21 -4.84
C SER A 124 -14.72 -18.16 -6.30
N SER A 125 -15.88 -17.55 -6.55
CA SER A 125 -16.33 -17.29 -7.92
C SER A 125 -15.43 -16.30 -8.66
N TYR A 126 -14.68 -15.45 -7.95
CA TYR A 126 -13.81 -14.44 -8.56
C TYR A 126 -12.65 -15.05 -9.36
N PHE A 127 -12.31 -16.31 -9.10
CA PHE A 127 -11.16 -17.00 -9.68
C PHE A 127 -11.50 -18.31 -10.39
N GLN A 128 -12.79 -18.57 -10.65
CA GLN A 128 -13.24 -19.81 -11.31
C GLN A 128 -12.73 -19.96 -12.74
N ASN A 129 -12.53 -18.85 -13.44
CA ASN A 129 -11.86 -18.86 -14.75
C ASN A 129 -10.92 -17.65 -14.90
N PRO A 130 -9.80 -17.82 -15.61
CA PRO A 130 -8.82 -16.75 -15.83
C PRO A 130 -9.34 -15.45 -16.47
N ASP A 131 -10.29 -15.54 -17.40
CA ASP A 131 -10.81 -14.36 -18.11
C ASP A 131 -11.69 -13.49 -17.19
N GLU A 132 -12.43 -14.13 -16.29
CA GLU A 132 -13.22 -13.49 -15.25
C GLU A 132 -12.34 -12.84 -14.19
N VAL A 133 -11.20 -13.44 -13.84
CA VAL A 133 -10.19 -12.79 -12.98
C VAL A 133 -9.72 -11.48 -13.60
N ILE A 134 -9.36 -11.50 -14.90
CA ILE A 134 -8.92 -10.32 -15.63
C ILE A 134 -10.03 -9.26 -15.67
N MET A 135 -11.27 -9.67 -15.95
CA MET A 135 -12.42 -8.76 -15.98
C MET A 135 -12.67 -8.13 -14.59
N ASN A 136 -12.61 -8.92 -13.52
CA ASN A 136 -12.78 -8.44 -12.14
C ASN A 136 -11.65 -7.49 -11.73
N LEU A 137 -10.41 -7.77 -12.15
CA LEU A 137 -9.26 -6.89 -11.94
C LEU A 137 -9.47 -5.56 -12.66
N LYS A 138 -9.86 -5.61 -13.93
CA LYS A 138 -10.15 -4.41 -14.71
C LYS A 138 -11.20 -3.53 -14.03
N ARG A 139 -12.31 -4.15 -13.63
CA ARG A 139 -13.39 -3.45 -12.92
C ARG A 139 -12.91 -2.84 -11.61
N ALA A 140 -12.14 -3.57 -10.81
CA ALA A 140 -11.68 -3.10 -9.51
C ALA A 140 -10.71 -1.91 -9.62
N VAL A 141 -9.76 -1.98 -10.55
CA VAL A 141 -8.76 -0.92 -10.77
C VAL A 141 -9.41 0.34 -11.34
N THR A 142 -10.26 0.21 -12.37
CA THR A 142 -11.02 1.35 -12.91
C THR A 142 -11.89 1.97 -11.84
N PHE A 143 -12.58 1.16 -11.03
CA PHE A 143 -13.39 1.66 -9.93
C PHE A 143 -12.55 2.47 -8.93
N TYR A 144 -11.38 1.97 -8.52
CA TYR A 144 -10.49 2.67 -7.60
C TYR A 144 -9.98 4.01 -8.18
N ASN A 145 -9.60 4.03 -9.46
CA ASN A 145 -9.07 5.23 -10.11
C ASN A 145 -10.14 6.32 -10.35
N ASP A 146 -11.40 5.94 -10.57
CA ASP A 146 -12.50 6.87 -10.88
C ASP A 146 -13.29 7.37 -9.64
N VAL A 147 -12.81 7.10 -8.41
CA VAL A 147 -13.55 7.51 -7.21
C VAL A 147 -13.47 9.03 -7.00
N LYS A 148 -14.64 9.67 -6.92
CA LYS A 148 -14.82 11.10 -6.57
C LYS A 148 -14.00 11.55 -5.35
N ALA A 149 -13.79 10.66 -4.38
CA ALA A 149 -12.97 10.90 -3.19
C ALA A 149 -11.53 11.34 -3.55
N ARG A 150 -10.88 10.69 -4.53
CA ARG A 150 -9.52 11.00 -4.97
C ARG A 150 -9.42 12.42 -5.54
N GLN A 151 -10.38 12.80 -6.39
CA GLN A 151 -10.43 14.14 -6.97
C GLN A 151 -10.60 15.23 -5.91
N GLU A 152 -11.45 14.99 -4.91
CA GLU A 152 -11.64 15.93 -3.80
C GLU A 152 -10.40 15.98 -2.89
N ALA A 153 -9.72 14.86 -2.66
CA ALA A 153 -8.45 14.81 -1.93
C ALA A 153 -7.34 15.63 -2.61
N LEU A 154 -7.21 15.54 -3.94
CA LEU A 154 -6.25 16.36 -4.69
C LEU A 154 -6.56 17.86 -4.58
N ARG A 155 -7.84 18.25 -4.63
CA ARG A 155 -8.24 19.66 -4.43
C ARG A 155 -7.97 20.15 -3.02
N PHE A 156 -8.11 19.30 -2.02
CA PHE A 156 -7.80 19.64 -0.64
C PHE A 156 -6.33 20.01 -0.46
N VAL A 157 -5.41 19.37 -1.19
CA VAL A 157 -3.98 19.66 -1.09
C VAL A 157 -3.67 21.12 -1.38
N GLU A 158 -4.19 21.67 -2.47
CA GLU A 158 -3.97 23.08 -2.85
C GLU A 158 -4.54 24.05 -1.80
N ARG A 159 -5.71 23.72 -1.24
CA ARG A 159 -6.37 24.53 -0.21
C ARG A 159 -5.63 24.48 1.12
N ALA A 160 -5.13 23.31 1.50
CA ALA A 160 -4.34 23.12 2.69
C ALA A 160 -3.02 23.91 2.61
N GLU A 161 -2.34 23.90 1.46
CA GLU A 161 -1.13 24.69 1.23
C GLU A 161 -1.39 26.20 1.41
N TYR A 162 -2.42 26.71 0.75
CA TYR A 162 -2.79 28.12 0.83
C TYR A 162 -3.15 28.53 2.27
N ALA A 163 -3.96 27.72 2.94
CA ALA A 163 -4.35 27.99 4.33
C ALA A 163 -3.15 27.93 5.29
N LEU A 164 -2.23 26.96 5.15
CA LEU A 164 -1.05 26.83 6.02
C LEU A 164 0.00 27.92 5.77
N SER A 165 0.09 28.44 4.54
CA SER A 165 1.01 29.53 4.19
C SER A 165 0.66 30.87 4.86
N SER A 166 -0.57 31.00 5.37
CA SER A 166 -1.04 32.19 6.07
C SER A 166 -0.66 32.25 7.56
N TYR A 167 0.04 31.22 8.08
CA TYR A 167 0.33 31.08 9.50
C TYR A 167 1.84 30.89 9.74
N GLU A 168 2.37 31.58 10.74
CA GLU A 168 3.77 31.41 11.17
C GLU A 168 3.98 30.06 11.88
N GLN A 169 2.96 29.57 12.58
CA GLN A 169 3.02 28.31 13.31
C GLN A 169 1.63 27.69 13.51
N VAL A 170 1.57 26.36 13.57
CA VAL A 170 0.38 25.57 13.93
C VAL A 170 0.78 24.46 14.91
N SER A 171 -0.20 23.88 15.63
CA SER A 171 0.07 22.71 16.46
C SER A 171 0.51 21.52 15.59
N ALA A 172 1.43 20.69 16.09
CA ALA A 172 1.85 19.48 15.38
C ALA A 172 0.68 18.51 15.17
N THR A 173 -0.24 18.43 16.12
CA THR A 173 -1.47 17.63 16.04
C THR A 173 -2.34 18.04 14.85
N ASP A 174 -2.59 19.34 14.68
CA ASP A 174 -3.45 19.84 13.60
C ASP A 174 -2.76 19.76 12.25
N PHE A 175 -1.45 20.02 12.20
CA PHE A 175 -0.64 19.78 11.01
C PHE A 175 -0.71 18.30 10.58
N GLY A 176 -0.57 17.37 11.53
CA GLY A 176 -0.67 15.94 11.28
C GLY A 176 -2.07 15.49 10.84
N LYS A 177 -3.15 16.16 11.31
CA LYS A 177 -4.52 15.95 10.80
C LYS A 177 -4.63 16.39 9.34
N ILE A 178 -4.14 17.59 9.02
CA ILE A 178 -4.18 18.15 7.65
C ILE A 178 -3.38 17.27 6.67
N LEU A 179 -2.19 16.79 7.06
CA LEU A 179 -1.39 15.88 6.23
C LEU A 179 -2.08 14.54 5.96
N ARG A 180 -2.83 14.01 6.94
CA ARG A 180 -3.50 12.71 6.81
C ARG A 180 -4.84 12.78 6.10
N ALA A 181 -5.50 13.94 6.09
CA ALA A 181 -6.83 14.13 5.53
C ALA A 181 -6.98 13.76 4.04
N PRO A 182 -6.07 14.13 3.12
CA PRO A 182 -6.22 13.79 1.70
C PRO A 182 -5.94 12.32 1.39
N LEU A 183 -5.46 11.54 2.35
CA LEU A 183 -5.12 10.15 2.12
C LEU A 183 -6.38 9.28 2.31
N VAL A 184 -7.06 9.01 1.19
CA VAL A 184 -8.37 8.36 1.09
C VAL A 184 -8.33 7.07 0.25
N CYS A 185 -9.26 6.15 0.47
CA CYS A 185 -9.31 4.83 -0.16
C CYS A 185 -8.11 3.93 0.20
N ARG A 186 -7.46 4.17 1.36
CA ARG A 186 -6.24 3.46 1.80
C ARG A 186 -6.44 1.97 2.02
N GLN A 187 -7.62 1.58 2.51
CA GLN A 187 -7.94 0.19 2.84
C GLN A 187 -8.53 -0.56 1.65
N SER A 188 -7.90 -0.40 0.48
CA SER A 188 -8.37 -1.05 -0.74
C SER A 188 -8.01 -2.52 -0.76
N ASN A 189 -9.03 -3.37 -0.81
CA ASN A 189 -8.92 -4.80 -1.06
C ASN A 189 -8.31 -5.16 -2.43
N LEU A 190 -8.06 -4.16 -3.29
CA LEU A 190 -7.40 -4.34 -4.58
C LEU A 190 -6.02 -4.98 -4.44
N THR A 191 -5.23 -4.60 -3.42
CA THR A 191 -3.90 -5.16 -3.18
C THR A 191 -3.98 -6.65 -2.89
N ILE A 192 -4.85 -7.05 -1.96
CA ILE A 192 -5.12 -8.46 -1.62
C ILE A 192 -5.61 -9.23 -2.85
N PHE A 193 -6.56 -8.66 -3.60
CA PHE A 193 -7.07 -9.31 -4.79
C PHE A 193 -5.95 -9.55 -5.83
N PHE A 194 -5.08 -8.56 -6.04
CA PHE A 194 -3.96 -8.67 -6.96
C PHE A 194 -2.89 -9.66 -6.47
N GLU A 195 -2.60 -9.72 -5.17
CA GLU A 195 -1.74 -10.75 -4.57
C GLU A 195 -2.26 -12.17 -4.88
N SER A 196 -3.56 -12.40 -4.73
CA SER A 196 -4.18 -13.70 -5.09
C SER A 196 -4.04 -14.03 -6.58
N ILE A 197 -4.03 -13.03 -7.47
CA ILE A 197 -3.78 -13.23 -8.91
C ILE A 197 -2.34 -13.68 -9.16
N ILE A 198 -1.37 -13.10 -8.45
CA ILE A 198 0.04 -13.49 -8.55
C ILE A 198 0.22 -14.93 -8.10
N GLU A 199 -0.40 -15.32 -6.97
CA GLU A 199 -0.32 -16.69 -6.46
C GLU A 199 -0.85 -17.71 -7.49
N LEU A 200 -2.01 -17.44 -8.10
CA LEU A 200 -2.55 -18.28 -9.19
C LEU A 200 -1.62 -18.33 -10.42
N ALA A 201 -0.94 -17.22 -10.72
CA ALA A 201 0.02 -17.17 -11.82
C ALA A 201 1.27 -18.01 -11.54
N GLU A 202 1.73 -18.08 -10.29
CA GLU A 202 2.83 -18.95 -9.85
C GLU A 202 2.42 -20.43 -9.89
N GLU A 203 1.15 -20.74 -9.61
CA GLU A 203 0.60 -22.11 -9.71
C GLU A 203 0.35 -22.57 -11.16
N GLY A 204 0.50 -21.68 -12.15
CA GLY A 204 0.37 -22.01 -13.57
C GLY A 204 -1.07 -21.95 -14.10
N GLU A 205 -1.99 -21.35 -13.35
CA GLU A 205 -3.41 -21.21 -13.73
C GLU A 205 -3.63 -20.16 -14.84
N PHE A 206 -2.61 -19.34 -15.14
CA PHE A 206 -2.63 -18.37 -16.24
C PHE A 206 -1.68 -18.77 -17.37
N THR A 207 -2.21 -18.69 -18.60
CA THR A 207 -1.40 -18.79 -19.82
C THR A 207 -0.46 -17.58 -19.97
N ALA A 208 0.58 -17.69 -20.79
CA ALA A 208 1.50 -16.57 -21.06
C ALA A 208 0.77 -15.32 -21.59
N ILE A 209 -0.20 -15.50 -22.50
CA ILE A 209 -1.01 -14.42 -23.07
C ILE A 209 -1.87 -13.74 -21.99
N GLN A 210 -2.44 -14.51 -21.06
CA GLN A 210 -3.22 -13.95 -19.96
C GLN A 210 -2.35 -13.14 -18.99
N LYS A 211 -1.14 -13.64 -18.67
CA LYS A 211 -0.17 -12.89 -17.86
C LYS A 211 0.23 -11.58 -18.54
N GLU A 212 0.50 -11.63 -19.85
CA GLU A 212 0.82 -10.45 -20.66
C GLU A 212 -0.32 -9.42 -20.65
N ASN A 213 -1.57 -9.87 -20.80
CA ASN A 213 -2.75 -9.00 -20.73
C ASN A 213 -2.93 -8.35 -19.34
N ILE A 214 -2.67 -9.10 -18.26
CA ILE A 214 -2.72 -8.58 -16.89
C ILE A 214 -1.64 -7.51 -16.70
N VAL A 215 -0.40 -7.83 -17.07
CA VAL A 215 0.75 -6.92 -16.97
C VAL A 215 0.50 -5.65 -17.79
N GLY A 216 0.06 -5.78 -19.04
CA GLY A 216 -0.28 -4.66 -19.91
C GLY A 216 -1.34 -3.74 -19.31
N PHE A 217 -2.48 -4.32 -18.92
CA PHE A 217 -3.56 -3.55 -18.31
C PHE A 217 -3.12 -2.85 -17.02
N MET A 218 -2.46 -3.58 -16.10
CA MET A 218 -2.04 -3.02 -14.82
C MET A 218 -1.00 -1.92 -15.01
N THR A 219 -0.01 -2.12 -15.87
CA THR A 219 1.01 -1.10 -16.17
C THR A 219 0.36 0.19 -16.66
N THR A 220 -0.56 0.10 -17.62
CA THR A 220 -1.28 1.25 -18.16
C THR A 220 -2.14 1.97 -17.11
N GLU A 221 -2.86 1.23 -16.27
CA GLU A 221 -3.69 1.84 -15.23
C GLU A 221 -2.86 2.43 -14.09
N ILE A 222 -1.76 1.78 -13.71
CA ILE A 222 -0.81 2.32 -12.73
C ILE A 222 -0.21 3.63 -13.26
N PHE A 223 0.25 3.64 -14.52
CA PHE A 223 0.81 4.82 -15.16
C PHE A 223 -0.19 5.98 -15.18
N LYS A 224 -1.43 5.73 -15.62
CA LYS A 224 -2.51 6.73 -15.62
C LYS A 224 -2.80 7.26 -14.21
N SER A 225 -2.86 6.37 -13.22
CA SER A 225 -3.18 6.77 -11.85
C SER A 225 -2.08 7.67 -11.27
N LEU A 226 -0.81 7.24 -11.34
CA LEU A 226 0.33 8.00 -10.84
C LEU A 226 0.56 9.32 -11.58
N SER A 227 0.20 9.40 -12.86
CA SER A 227 0.28 10.64 -13.64
C SER A 227 -0.70 11.72 -13.18
N ASN A 228 -1.83 11.32 -12.60
CA ASN A 228 -2.90 12.24 -12.20
C ASN A 228 -2.99 12.44 -10.69
N ASP A 229 -2.48 11.48 -9.91
CA ASP A 229 -2.64 11.43 -8.48
C ASP A 229 -1.33 11.05 -7.79
N TYR A 230 -0.65 12.08 -7.30
CA TYR A 230 0.63 11.98 -6.61
C TYR A 230 0.48 11.85 -5.09
N LEU A 231 -0.71 11.56 -4.56
CA LEU A 231 -0.87 11.42 -3.11
C LEU A 231 -0.20 10.14 -2.62
N GLN A 232 0.34 10.20 -1.40
CA GLN A 232 1.19 9.15 -0.84
C GLN A 232 0.53 7.76 -0.84
N ASP A 233 -0.75 7.69 -0.50
CA ASP A 233 -1.49 6.44 -0.43
C ASP A 233 -1.69 5.80 -1.81
N ASN A 234 -1.90 6.61 -2.85
CA ASN A 234 -1.91 6.14 -4.24
C ASN A 234 -0.56 5.56 -4.61
N ILE A 235 0.52 6.30 -4.33
CA ILE A 235 1.87 5.87 -4.67
C ILE A 235 2.19 4.55 -3.96
N LEU A 236 1.97 4.45 -2.65
CA LEU A 236 2.27 3.22 -1.90
C LEU A 236 1.45 2.01 -2.37
N MET A 237 0.17 2.20 -2.67
CA MET A 237 -0.65 1.13 -3.24
C MET A 237 -0.10 0.70 -4.61
N HIS A 238 0.21 1.66 -5.47
CA HIS A 238 0.69 1.38 -6.83
C HIS A 238 2.10 0.80 -6.87
N LEU A 239 2.99 1.16 -5.94
CA LEU A 239 4.27 0.48 -5.77
C LEU A 239 4.08 -1.00 -5.38
N THR A 240 3.02 -1.31 -4.63
CA THR A 240 2.69 -2.68 -4.24
C THR A 240 2.20 -3.47 -5.45
N LEU A 241 1.38 -2.84 -6.29
CA LEU A 241 0.92 -3.41 -7.56
C LEU A 241 2.09 -3.57 -8.56
N LEU A 242 3.01 -2.59 -8.63
CA LEU A 242 4.20 -2.65 -9.47
C LEU A 242 5.09 -3.84 -9.09
N LYS A 243 5.30 -4.10 -7.79
CA LYS A 243 5.98 -5.32 -7.35
C LYS A 243 5.38 -6.58 -7.99
N GLY A 244 4.07 -6.70 -7.96
CA GLY A 244 3.37 -7.83 -8.57
C GLY A 244 3.45 -7.86 -10.09
N VAL A 245 3.37 -6.71 -10.75
CA VAL A 245 3.60 -6.58 -12.20
C VAL A 245 5.00 -7.07 -12.57
N GLY A 246 6.03 -6.66 -11.83
CA GLY A 246 7.41 -7.12 -12.03
C GLY A 246 7.58 -8.63 -11.87
N LEU A 247 6.90 -9.24 -10.89
CA LEU A 247 6.90 -10.70 -10.72
C LEU A 247 6.25 -11.41 -11.92
N LEU A 248 5.13 -10.89 -12.42
CA LEU A 248 4.41 -11.46 -13.56
C LEU A 248 5.14 -11.27 -14.90
N SER A 249 5.84 -10.15 -15.08
CA SER A 249 6.60 -9.85 -16.30
C SER A 249 7.99 -10.51 -16.33
N GLY A 250 8.46 -11.04 -15.19
CA GLY A 250 9.80 -11.61 -15.08
C GLY A 250 10.90 -10.55 -15.02
N ALA A 251 10.62 -9.39 -14.42
CA ALA A 251 11.57 -8.31 -14.22
C ALA A 251 12.80 -8.77 -13.41
N ASP A 252 13.92 -8.09 -13.61
CA ASP A 252 15.20 -8.45 -13.00
C ASP A 252 15.38 -7.81 -11.61
N GLN A 253 16.52 -8.09 -10.97
CA GLN A 253 16.85 -7.51 -9.67
C GLN A 253 16.99 -5.98 -9.71
N SER A 254 17.36 -5.41 -10.86
CA SER A 254 17.53 -3.96 -11.03
C SER A 254 16.19 -3.24 -10.83
N TYR A 255 15.12 -3.76 -11.45
CA TYR A 255 13.76 -3.28 -11.26
C TYR A 255 13.34 -3.27 -9.78
N PHE A 256 13.53 -4.39 -9.08
CA PHE A 256 13.12 -4.50 -7.67
C PHE A 256 13.95 -3.61 -6.74
N THR A 257 15.24 -3.44 -7.03
CA THR A 257 16.11 -2.54 -6.26
C THR A 257 15.67 -1.08 -6.40
N GLU A 258 15.29 -0.66 -7.61
CA GLU A 258 14.79 0.69 -7.87
C GLU A 258 13.41 0.92 -7.23
N LEU A 259 12.52 -0.09 -7.30
CA LEU A 259 11.23 -0.06 -6.61
C LEU A 259 11.40 0.10 -5.08
N GLU A 260 12.30 -0.66 -4.46
CA GLU A 260 12.61 -0.55 -3.02
C GLU A 260 13.18 0.82 -2.65
N SER A 261 14.04 1.39 -3.50
CA SER A 261 14.57 2.74 -3.30
C SER A 261 13.45 3.80 -3.22
N ILE A 262 12.40 3.68 -4.02
CA ILE A 262 11.26 4.63 -3.99
C ILE A 262 10.47 4.45 -2.68
N TYR A 263 10.26 3.21 -2.22
CA TYR A 263 9.63 2.92 -0.93
C TYR A 263 10.39 3.53 0.25
N ASP A 264 11.71 3.37 0.27
CA ASP A 264 12.56 3.88 1.34
C ASP A 264 12.54 5.41 1.39
N GLU A 265 12.52 6.07 0.23
CA GLU A 265 12.38 7.53 0.14
C GLU A 265 11.05 8.00 0.72
N LEU A 266 9.93 7.38 0.36
CA LEU A 266 8.61 7.70 0.92
C LEU A 266 8.56 7.50 2.44
N ARG A 267 9.23 6.47 2.95
CA ARG A 267 9.32 6.20 4.40
C ARG A 267 10.16 7.24 5.13
N ALA A 268 11.27 7.69 4.54
CA ALA A 268 12.14 8.69 5.15
C ALA A 268 11.39 10.01 5.42
N VAL A 269 10.49 10.43 4.51
CA VAL A 269 9.64 11.62 4.67
C VAL A 269 8.74 11.54 5.92
N TYR A 270 8.30 10.33 6.28
CA TYR A 270 7.41 10.10 7.41
C TYR A 270 8.11 10.34 8.76
N SER A 271 9.36 9.88 8.88
CA SER A 271 10.14 9.98 10.12
C SER A 271 10.44 11.42 10.54
N SER A 272 10.69 12.32 9.58
CA SER A 272 11.02 13.73 9.86
C SER A 272 9.82 14.58 10.28
N VAL A 273 8.59 14.14 10.01
CA VAL A 273 7.37 14.93 10.23
C VAL A 273 6.47 14.34 11.33
N TYR A 274 6.46 13.01 11.51
CA TYR A 274 5.54 12.32 12.43
C TYR A 274 6.16 11.80 13.73
N GLU A 275 7.49 11.64 13.84
CA GLU A 275 8.11 11.08 15.06
C GLU A 275 8.27 12.11 16.20
N ALA A 276 7.65 13.29 16.08
CA ALA A 276 7.58 14.22 17.20
C ALA A 276 6.56 13.68 18.23
N PRO A 277 6.96 13.41 19.49
CA PRO A 277 6.07 12.84 20.49
C PRO A 277 4.80 13.69 20.64
N GLU A 278 3.61 13.08 20.67
CA GLU A 278 2.34 13.77 20.91
C GLU A 278 2.40 14.52 22.25
N THR A 279 2.81 15.78 22.19
CA THR A 279 2.72 16.72 23.29
C THR A 279 2.05 17.96 22.73
N ASP A 280 0.99 18.42 23.40
CA ASP A 280 0.16 19.57 22.97
C ASP A 280 0.95 20.89 22.80
N ASN A 281 2.23 20.89 23.17
CA ASN A 281 3.13 22.05 23.08
C ASN A 281 4.04 22.05 21.85
N LEU A 282 4.09 20.99 21.05
CA LEU A 282 4.88 20.97 19.82
C LEU A 282 4.18 21.77 18.72
N LYS A 283 4.92 22.72 18.14
CA LYS A 283 4.45 23.56 17.05
C LYS A 283 5.32 23.35 15.82
N VAL A 284 4.66 23.29 14.67
CA VAL A 284 5.33 23.34 13.37
C VAL A 284 5.47 24.81 12.99
N VAL A 285 6.72 25.25 12.85
CA VAL A 285 7.06 26.62 12.40
C VAL A 285 7.10 26.62 10.87
N ASN A 286 6.55 27.66 10.24
CA ASN A 286 6.39 27.80 8.79
C ASN A 286 5.70 26.57 8.15
N PRO A 287 4.50 26.19 8.60
CA PRO A 287 3.83 24.98 8.15
C PRO A 287 3.51 24.96 6.65
N GLY A 288 3.33 26.12 6.01
CA GLY A 288 3.21 26.20 4.55
C GLY A 288 4.44 25.64 3.83
N ASP A 289 5.65 26.04 4.24
CA ASP A 289 6.90 25.56 3.66
C ASP A 289 7.09 24.06 3.86
N VAL A 290 6.81 23.56 5.08
CA VAL A 290 6.89 22.13 5.40
C VAL A 290 5.90 21.33 4.55
N TYR A 291 4.68 21.85 4.36
CA TYR A 291 3.65 21.19 3.55
C TYR A 291 4.00 21.18 2.06
N MET A 292 4.54 22.29 1.52
CA MET A 292 5.04 22.36 0.14
C MET A 292 6.20 21.39 -0.10
N GLU A 293 7.15 21.30 0.84
CA GLU A 293 8.25 20.34 0.75
C GLU A 293 7.73 18.90 0.74
N TYR A 294 6.78 18.58 1.63
CA TYR A 294 6.11 17.28 1.63
C TYR A 294 5.48 16.97 0.27
N GLN A 295 4.70 17.89 -0.30
CA GLN A 295 4.09 17.69 -1.62
C GLN A 295 5.13 17.51 -2.74
N ALA A 296 6.19 18.30 -2.72
CA ALA A 296 7.25 18.21 -3.73
C ALA A 296 7.90 16.82 -3.72
N ARG A 297 8.12 16.25 -2.53
CA ARG A 297 8.64 14.88 -2.37
C ARG A 297 7.66 13.82 -2.85
N GLN A 298 6.36 14.00 -2.63
CA GLN A 298 5.35 13.10 -3.17
C GLN A 298 5.31 13.13 -4.70
N LYS A 299 5.34 14.34 -5.31
CA LYS A 299 5.42 14.53 -6.76
C LYS A 299 6.68 13.89 -7.34
N GLN A 300 7.83 14.04 -6.68
CA GLN A 300 9.07 13.38 -7.07
C GLN A 300 8.95 11.85 -7.01
N SER A 301 8.35 11.31 -5.94
CA SER A 301 8.17 9.86 -5.78
C SER A 301 7.23 9.28 -6.85
N ALA A 302 6.15 10.01 -7.19
CA ALA A 302 5.27 9.66 -8.31
C ALA A 302 6.03 9.69 -9.64
N ALA A 303 6.83 10.73 -9.90
CA ALA A 303 7.65 10.83 -11.11
C ALA A 303 8.65 9.68 -11.23
N ARG A 304 9.36 9.34 -10.14
CA ARG A 304 10.27 8.18 -10.13
C ARG A 304 9.55 6.85 -10.36
N SER A 305 8.32 6.72 -9.86
CA SER A 305 7.50 5.53 -10.11
C SER A 305 7.10 5.42 -11.59
N LEU A 306 6.84 6.55 -12.25
CA LEU A 306 6.60 6.60 -13.70
C LEU A 306 7.88 6.30 -14.48
N GLU A 307 9.03 6.84 -14.08
CA GLU A 307 10.33 6.52 -14.68
C GLU A 307 10.66 5.01 -14.56
N LEU A 308 10.34 4.38 -13.44
CA LEU A 308 10.47 2.92 -13.27
C LEU A 308 9.61 2.16 -14.30
N ILE A 309 8.39 2.63 -14.58
CA ILE A 309 7.54 2.02 -15.61
C ILE A 309 8.17 2.23 -16.99
N ASP A 310 8.61 3.44 -17.31
CA ASP A 310 9.23 3.74 -18.61
C ASP A 310 10.54 2.99 -18.83
N ASN A 311 11.32 2.71 -17.79
CA ASN A 311 12.61 2.03 -17.91
C ASN A 311 12.49 0.52 -18.09
N TYR A 312 11.46 -0.11 -17.52
CA TYR A 312 11.37 -1.57 -17.43
C TYR A 312 10.09 -2.18 -18.02
N LEU A 313 9.05 -1.37 -18.22
CA LEU A 313 7.71 -1.82 -18.61
C LEU A 313 7.14 -1.01 -19.78
N ASP A 314 7.95 -0.20 -20.48
CA ASP A 314 7.51 0.65 -21.61
C ASP A 314 6.83 -0.14 -22.74
N ILE A 315 7.27 -1.37 -22.98
CA ILE A 315 6.69 -2.28 -23.96
C ILE A 315 5.19 -2.50 -23.74
N TYR A 316 4.73 -2.34 -22.49
CA TYR A 316 3.35 -2.52 -22.08
C TYR A 316 2.51 -1.24 -22.19
N LEU A 317 3.13 -0.07 -22.39
CA LEU A 317 2.47 1.22 -22.58
C LEU A 317 2.10 1.50 -24.05
N GLN A 318 2.55 0.66 -24.98
CA GLN A 318 2.35 0.87 -26.43
C GLN A 318 1.00 0.35 -26.97
N PHE A 319 0.10 -0.10 -26.09
CA PHE A 319 -1.21 -0.67 -26.39
C PHE A 319 -2.35 0.14 -25.72
#